data_AF-A0A9W4QXE6-F1
#
_entry.id   AF-A0A9W4QXE6-F1
#
_cell.length_a   1.000
_cell.length_b   1.000
_cell.length_c   1.000
_cell.angle_alpha   90.00
_cell.angle_beta   90.00
_cell.angle_gamma   90.00
#
_symmetry.space_group_name_H-M   'P 1'
#
loop_
_entity.id
_entity.type
_entity.pdbx_description
1 polymer ?
#
loop_
_entity_poly.entity_id
_entity_poly.type
_entity_poly.pdbx_seq_one_letter_code
_entity_poly.pdbx_strand_id
1 'polypeptide(L)'
;MSYKNSTTLARQASEALHQAKTATEQAQCDDARSYAYQREADGLAFKYLALVAEYGEQHEHTLQVKAKWLTARKTIQARYPKPNY
;
A
#
# COMPACT_ATOMS: atom_id res chain seq x y z
N MET A 1 29.35 -35.70 17.09
CA MET A 1 29.08 -34.24 16.97
C MET A 1 27.89 -33.92 16.02
N SER A 2 26.92 -34.82 15.81
CA SER A 2 25.87 -34.65 14.78
C SER A 2 24.67 -33.80 15.24
N TYR A 3 24.32 -33.82 16.53
CA TYR A 3 23.09 -33.22 17.05
C TYR A 3 23.08 -31.68 17.10
N LYS A 4 24.25 -31.03 17.22
CA LYS A 4 24.35 -29.55 17.28
C LYS A 4 24.13 -28.88 15.92
N ASN A 5 24.49 -29.57 14.84
CA ASN A 5 24.31 -29.06 13.47
C ASN A 5 22.84 -29.18 13.04
N SER A 6 22.17 -30.29 13.40
CA SER A 6 20.74 -30.47 13.12
C SER A 6 19.86 -29.47 13.87
N THR A 7 20.18 -29.11 15.12
CA THR A 7 19.44 -28.08 15.88
C THR A 7 19.65 -26.68 15.31
N THR A 8 20.83 -26.38 14.79
CA THR A 8 21.13 -25.07 14.18
C THR A 8 20.40 -24.91 12.84
N LEU A 9 20.40 -25.95 12.01
CA LEU A 9 19.67 -25.98 10.74
C LEU A 9 18.15 -25.86 10.96
N ALA A 10 17.60 -26.56 11.96
CA ALA A 10 16.18 -26.46 12.31
C ALA A 10 15.78 -25.04 12.75
N ARG A 11 16.62 -24.36 13.52
CA ARG A 11 16.39 -22.95 13.92
C ARG A 11 16.42 -22.02 12.70
N GLN A 12 17.43 -22.15 11.84
CA GLN A 12 17.54 -21.35 10.61
C GLN A 12 16.36 -21.57 9.66
N ALA A 13 15.90 -22.81 9.51
CA ALA A 13 14.73 -23.12 8.70
C ALA A 13 13.45 -22.48 9.27
N SER A 14 13.26 -22.50 10.59
CA SER A 14 12.13 -21.85 11.26
C SER A 14 12.15 -20.32 11.07
N GLU A 15 13.33 -19.71 11.24
CA GLU A 15 13.51 -18.26 11.02
C GLU A 15 13.23 -17.88 9.56
N ALA A 16 13.72 -18.67 8.60
CA ALA A 16 13.45 -18.46 7.17
C ALA A 16 11.96 -18.59 6.83
N LEU A 17 11.27 -19.58 7.40
CA LEU A 17 9.82 -19.75 7.21
C LEU A 17 9.02 -18.58 7.79
N HIS A 18 9.40 -18.10 8.97
CA HIS A 18 8.77 -16.93 9.58
C HIS A 18 8.96 -15.68 8.71
N GLN A 19 10.19 -15.43 8.24
CA GLN A 19 10.49 -14.31 7.35
C GLN A 19 9.72 -14.40 6.04
N ALA A 20 9.66 -15.59 5.42
CA ALA A 20 8.93 -15.82 4.19
C ALA A 20 7.42 -15.59 4.37
N LYS A 21 6.85 -16.01 5.51
CA LYS A 21 5.45 -15.77 5.84
C LYS A 21 5.17 -14.27 5.97
N THR A 22 5.94 -13.55 6.78
CA THR A 22 5.78 -12.10 6.94
C THR A 22 5.96 -11.36 5.62
N ALA A 23 6.93 -11.75 4.78
CA ALA A 23 7.14 -11.15 3.47
C ALA A 23 5.96 -11.40 2.52
N THR A 24 5.35 -12.60 2.57
CA THR A 24 4.17 -12.93 1.75
C THR A 24 2.95 -12.14 2.19
N GLU A 25 2.68 -12.05 3.50
CA GLU A 25 1.59 -11.25 4.06
C GLU A 25 1.74 -9.77 3.67
N GLN A 26 2.97 -9.26 3.71
CA GLN A 26 3.27 -7.90 3.30
C GLN A 26 3.03 -7.67 1.80
N ALA A 27 3.52 -8.57 0.94
CA ALA A 27 3.30 -8.50 -0.50
C ALA A 27 1.81 -8.52 -0.87
N GLN A 28 1.00 -9.32 -0.16
CA GLN A 28 -0.45 -9.36 -0.34
C GLN A 28 -1.12 -8.03 0.06
N CYS A 29 -0.67 -7.43 1.16
CA CYS A 29 -1.15 -6.12 1.59
C CYS A 29 -0.81 -5.03 0.55
N ASP A 30 0.43 -5.03 0.04
CA ASP A 30 0.88 -4.06 -0.96
C ASP A 30 0.14 -4.20 -2.30
N ASP A 31 -0.12 -5.43 -2.74
CA ASP A 31 -0.92 -5.70 -3.94
C ASP A 31 -2.37 -5.22 -3.78
N ALA A 32 -3.02 -5.59 -2.66
CA ALA A 32 -4.38 -5.15 -2.36
C ALA A 32 -4.47 -3.61 -2.25
N ARG A 33 -3.45 -2.98 -1.69
CA ARG A 33 -3.33 -1.52 -1.60
C ARG A 33 -3.19 -0.88 -2.98
N SER A 34 -2.34 -1.44 -3.85
CA SER A 34 -2.15 -0.97 -5.22
C SER A 34 -3.45 -1.06 -6.02
N TYR A 35 -4.11 -2.21 -5.96
CA TYR A 35 -5.41 -2.42 -6.61
C TYR A 35 -6.47 -1.43 -6.12
N ALA A 36 -6.53 -1.17 -4.81
CA ALA A 36 -7.47 -0.20 -4.25
C ALA A 36 -7.19 1.24 -4.73
N TYR A 37 -5.93 1.66 -4.88
CA TYR A 37 -5.61 2.95 -5.49
C TYR A 37 -6.11 3.05 -6.93
N GLN A 38 -5.81 2.04 -7.74
CA GLN A 38 -6.23 1.98 -9.14
C GLN A 38 -7.75 2.08 -9.27
N ARG A 39 -8.49 1.39 -8.41
CA ARG A 39 -9.95 1.34 -8.48
C ARG A 39 -10.64 2.58 -7.87
N GLU A 40 -10.13 3.10 -6.76
CA GLU A 40 -10.87 4.06 -5.92
C GLU A 40 -10.28 5.49 -5.94
N ALA A 41 -9.00 5.67 -6.31
CA ALA A 41 -8.32 6.97 -6.17
C ALA A 41 -7.75 7.53 -7.47
N ASP A 42 -7.20 6.70 -8.36
CA ASP A 42 -6.45 7.18 -9.52
C ASP A 42 -7.31 7.97 -10.51
N GLY A 43 -8.56 7.53 -10.74
CA GLY A 43 -9.53 8.29 -11.55
C GLY A 43 -9.81 9.69 -10.98
N LEU A 44 -9.82 9.83 -9.65
CA LEU A 44 -9.99 11.14 -9.00
C LEU A 44 -8.74 12.01 -9.14
N ALA A 45 -7.54 11.39 -9.13
CA ALA A 45 -6.29 12.10 -9.39
C ALA A 45 -6.26 12.68 -10.80
N PHE A 46 -6.63 11.89 -11.82
CA PHE A 46 -6.71 12.36 -13.19
C PHE A 46 -7.75 13.47 -13.37
N LYS A 47 -8.92 13.32 -12.74
CA LYS A 47 -9.95 14.37 -12.77
C LYS A 47 -9.48 15.66 -12.09
N TYR A 48 -8.75 15.56 -10.97
CA TYR A 48 -8.14 16.72 -10.32
C TYR A 48 -7.16 17.42 -11.26
N LEU A 49 -6.23 16.68 -11.87
CA LEU A 49 -5.24 17.25 -12.80
C LEU A 49 -5.89 17.92 -14.01
N ALA A 50 -6.95 17.32 -14.57
CA ALA A 50 -7.71 17.92 -15.66
C ALA A 50 -8.34 19.26 -15.25
N LEU A 51 -8.97 19.31 -14.07
CA LEU A 51 -9.59 20.55 -13.56
C LEU A 51 -8.56 21.62 -13.17
N VAL A 52 -7.38 21.23 -12.68
CA VAL A 52 -6.26 22.15 -12.45
C VAL A 52 -5.82 22.78 -13.77
N ALA A 53 -5.69 22.00 -14.83
CA ALA A 53 -5.29 22.51 -16.14
C ALA A 53 -6.34 23.42 -16.78
N GLU A 54 -7.63 23.13 -16.56
CA GLU A 54 -8.74 23.88 -17.15
C GLU A 54 -9.07 25.18 -16.39
N TYR A 55 -9.11 25.13 -15.05
CA TYR A 55 -9.62 26.22 -14.22
C TYR A 55 -8.61 26.76 -13.20
N GLY A 56 -7.46 26.09 -13.03
CA GLY A 56 -6.51 26.37 -11.96
C GLY A 56 -6.84 25.68 -10.64
N GLU A 57 -5.88 25.70 -9.72
CA GLU A 57 -5.97 24.96 -8.44
C GLU A 57 -7.04 25.48 -7.48
N GLN A 58 -7.32 26.79 -7.52
CA GLN A 58 -8.21 27.47 -6.57
C GLN A 58 -9.68 27.44 -6.98
N HIS A 59 -9.99 26.92 -8.18
CA HIS A 59 -11.36 26.82 -8.64
C HIS A 59 -12.15 25.82 -7.77
N GLU A 60 -13.42 26.12 -7.50
CA GLU A 60 -14.24 25.35 -6.57
C GLU A 60 -14.31 23.86 -6.95
N HIS A 61 -14.54 23.55 -8.23
CA HIS A 61 -14.57 22.17 -8.71
C HIS A 61 -13.24 21.44 -8.52
N THR A 62 -12.11 22.13 -8.70
CA THR A 62 -10.77 21.59 -8.49
C THR A 62 -10.56 21.23 -7.01
N LEU A 63 -10.96 22.11 -6.11
CA LEU A 63 -10.89 21.88 -4.66
C LEU A 63 -11.80 20.72 -4.21
N GLN A 64 -13.02 20.63 -4.74
CA GLN A 64 -13.94 19.54 -4.42
C GLN A 64 -13.38 18.17 -4.85
N VAL A 65 -12.81 18.06 -6.06
CA VAL A 65 -12.21 16.80 -6.53
C VAL A 65 -10.93 16.48 -5.77
N LYS A 66 -10.11 17.47 -5.45
CA LYS A 66 -8.94 17.30 -4.58
C LYS A 66 -9.33 16.70 -3.22
N ALA A 67 -10.37 17.22 -2.59
CA ALA A 67 -10.86 16.70 -1.31
C ALA A 67 -11.32 15.24 -1.42
N LYS A 68 -12.09 14.89 -2.47
CA LYS A 68 -12.52 13.51 -2.74
C LYS A 68 -11.34 12.57 -2.93
N TRP A 69 -10.36 12.97 -3.74
CA TRP A 69 -9.14 12.20 -3.97
C TRP A 69 -8.35 11.96 -2.68
N LEU A 70 -8.11 13.01 -1.89
CA LEU A 70 -7.38 12.90 -0.63
C LEU A 70 -8.10 12.01 0.39
N THR A 71 -9.43 12.09 0.47
CA THR A 71 -10.23 11.22 1.32
C THR A 71 -10.11 9.77 0.89
N ALA A 72 -10.26 9.46 -0.40
CA ALA A 72 -10.10 8.10 -0.92
C ALA A 72 -8.70 7.54 -0.58
N ARG A 73 -7.65 8.34 -0.77
CA ARG A 73 -6.28 7.95 -0.40
C ARG A 73 -6.14 7.63 1.09
N LYS A 74 -6.69 8.46 1.98
CA LYS A 74 -6.64 8.22 3.43
C LYS A 74 -7.39 6.94 3.80
N THR A 75 -8.56 6.69 3.21
CA THR A 75 -9.33 5.46 3.44
C THR A 75 -8.55 4.21 3.02
N ILE A 76 -7.91 4.23 1.84
CA ILE A 76 -7.06 3.12 1.36
C ILE A 76 -5.88 2.89 2.33
N GLN A 77 -5.22 3.96 2.77
CA GLN A 77 -4.09 3.88 3.70
C GLN A 77 -4.48 3.29 5.05
N ALA A 78 -5.67 3.61 5.54
CA ALA A 78 -6.20 3.03 6.78
C ALA A 78 -6.57 1.55 6.62
N ARG A 79 -7.08 1.14 5.44
CA ARG A 79 -7.43 -0.25 5.14
C ARG A 79 -6.21 -1.14 4.92
N TYR A 80 -5.17 -0.58 4.29
CA TYR A 80 -3.93 -1.29 3.94
C TYR A 80 -2.73 -0.46 4.42
N PRO A 81 -2.33 -0.56 5.70
CA PRO A 81 -1.22 0.22 6.24
C PRO A 81 0.11 -0.16 5.55
N LYS A 82 1.04 0.80 5.46
CA LYS A 82 2.41 0.48 5.06
C LYS A 82 3.08 -0.29 6.20
N PRO A 83 3.99 -1.23 5.88
CA PRO A 83 4.87 -1.79 6.90
C PRO A 83 5.73 -0.64 7.46
N ASN A 84 5.92 -0.64 8.77
CA ASN A 84 6.91 0.24 9.38
C ASN A 84 8.29 -0.17 8.85
N TYR A 85 8.99 0.77 8.22
CA TYR A 85 10.38 0.59 7.76
C TYR A 85 11.35 0.55 8.94
#